data_AF-A0A314Y2N1-F1
#
_entry.id   AF-A0A314Y2N1-F1
#
_cell.length_a   1.000
_cell.length_b   1.000
_cell.length_c   1.000
_cell.angle_alpha   90.00
_cell.angle_beta   90.00
_cell.angle_gamma   90.00
#
_symmetry.space_group_name_H-M   'P 1'
#
loop_
_entity.id
_entity.type
_entity.pdbx_description
1 polymer ?
#
loop_
_entity_poly.entity_id
_entity_poly.type
_entity_poly.pdbx_seq_one_letter_code
_entity_poly.pdbx_strand_id
1 'polypeptide(L)'
;MQEGSLRCDVNVSVRPIGQLQFGTKVEIKNLNSFSSVSRAIDYEISRQVLLHSEGQDKEIVQETRLWEEGAQKTVTMRKKEGLADYRYFPEPDLPGVFLTTDYVDGIRNSLPELPETKRRRYEKMGLSMQDVLFLANDMNVAEFFDTTITKGADVKLATNWIMGDIAAYMKNEKLTINEIKLTPQELAELIASIKDGTISGKIGKEILFELLAKGGSVKGLIEAKI
;
A
#
# COMPACT_ATOMS: atom_id res chain seq x y z
N MET A 1 0.15 -8.29 -7.32
CA MET A 1 0.64 -8.63 -8.68
C MET A 1 1.32 -9.99 -8.73
N GLN A 2 2.18 -10.34 -7.75
CA GLN A 2 2.87 -11.64 -7.72
C GLN A 2 1.92 -12.86 -7.80
N GLU A 3 0.75 -12.78 -7.15
CA GLU A 3 -0.28 -13.82 -7.21
C GLU A 3 -1.27 -13.65 -8.39
N GLY A 4 -1.06 -12.65 -9.26
CA GLY A 4 -1.92 -12.38 -10.42
C GLY A 4 -3.28 -11.71 -10.12
N SER A 5 -3.59 -11.42 -8.85
CA SER A 5 -4.83 -10.77 -8.39
C SER A 5 -4.96 -9.30 -8.78
N LEU A 6 -3.85 -8.65 -9.12
CA LEU A 6 -3.81 -7.29 -9.67
C LEU A 6 -2.97 -7.34 -10.95
N ARG A 7 -3.53 -6.83 -12.05
CA ARG A 7 -2.87 -6.70 -13.35
C ARG A 7 -2.87 -5.23 -13.77
N CYS A 8 -1.81 -4.83 -14.47
CA CYS A 8 -1.64 -3.46 -14.94
C CYS A 8 -1.05 -3.48 -16.35
N ASP A 9 -1.74 -2.81 -17.27
CA ASP A 9 -1.21 -2.45 -18.58
C ASP A 9 -0.91 -0.95 -18.58
N VAL A 10 0.26 -0.57 -19.10
CA VAL A 10 0.73 0.82 -19.07
C VAL A 10 0.57 1.44 -20.46
N ASN A 11 0.07 2.66 -20.52
CA ASN A 11 -0.03 3.44 -21.75
C ASN A 11 0.82 4.71 -21.63
N VAL A 12 1.83 4.86 -22.49
CA VAL A 12 2.77 6.00 -22.46
C VAL A 12 2.80 6.71 -23.81
N SER A 13 2.78 8.04 -23.75
CA SER A 13 3.11 8.92 -24.86
C SER A 13 3.84 10.14 -24.28
N VAL A 14 4.93 10.57 -24.91
CA VAL A 14 5.59 11.85 -24.59
C VAL A 14 5.13 12.94 -25.55
N ARG A 15 5.31 14.20 -25.16
CA ARG A 15 5.09 15.36 -26.03
C ARG A 15 6.01 16.52 -25.66
N PRO A 16 6.41 17.36 -26.63
CA PRO A 16 7.11 18.62 -26.35
C PRO A 16 6.35 19.52 -25.38
N ILE A 17 7.08 20.25 -24.54
CA ILE A 17 6.50 21.22 -23.62
C ILE A 17 5.82 22.34 -24.43
N GLY A 18 4.59 22.69 -24.04
CA GLY A 18 3.78 23.69 -24.74
C GLY A 18 2.91 23.13 -25.87
N GLN A 19 3.12 21.89 -26.32
CA GLN A 19 2.26 21.25 -27.31
C GLN A 19 0.96 20.74 -26.67
N LEU A 20 -0.19 21.13 -27.23
CA LEU A 20 -1.51 20.70 -26.75
C LEU A 20 -1.87 19.28 -27.19
N GLN A 21 -1.46 18.87 -28.39
CA GLN A 21 -1.75 17.55 -28.94
C GLN A 21 -0.96 16.46 -28.21
N PHE A 22 -1.59 15.31 -27.98
CA PHE A 22 -0.91 14.14 -27.44
C PHE A 22 0.01 13.50 -28.48
N GLY A 23 1.13 12.93 -28.04
CA GLY A 23 2.02 12.14 -28.90
C GLY A 23 1.45 10.76 -29.20
N THR A 24 2.19 10.00 -30.01
CA THR A 24 1.79 8.62 -30.35
C THR A 24 1.88 7.71 -29.12
N LYS A 25 0.79 7.00 -28.85
CA LYS A 25 0.65 6.14 -27.67
C LYS A 25 1.26 4.75 -27.90
N VAL A 26 2.08 4.30 -26.96
CA VAL A 26 2.58 2.93 -26.84
C VAL A 26 1.94 2.26 -25.63
N GLU A 27 1.49 1.02 -25.81
CA GLU A 27 0.92 0.18 -24.75
C GLU A 27 1.93 -0.88 -24.33
N ILE A 28 2.31 -0.93 -23.05
CA ILE A 28 3.22 -1.92 -22.48
C ILE A 28 2.40 -2.92 -21.67
N LYS A 29 2.57 -4.21 -21.98
CA LYS A 29 1.93 -5.33 -21.29
C LYS A 29 2.94 -6.21 -20.56
N ASN A 30 2.42 -7.16 -19.79
CA ASN A 30 3.18 -8.16 -19.03
C ASN A 30 4.06 -7.56 -17.92
N LEU A 31 3.47 -6.63 -17.16
CA LEU A 31 4.11 -6.03 -16.00
C LEU A 31 3.65 -6.80 -14.75
N ASN A 32 4.59 -7.43 -14.05
CA ASN A 32 4.29 -8.36 -12.95
C ASN A 32 4.56 -7.79 -11.55
N SER A 33 5.07 -6.56 -11.47
CA SER A 33 5.35 -5.89 -10.20
C SER A 33 5.30 -4.36 -10.36
N PHE A 34 5.12 -3.64 -9.25
CA PHE A 34 5.18 -2.18 -9.26
C PHE A 34 6.54 -1.64 -9.71
N SER A 35 7.64 -2.33 -9.38
CA SER A 35 8.98 -1.95 -9.84
C SER A 35 9.16 -2.18 -11.33
N SER A 36 8.60 -3.25 -11.90
CA SER A 36 8.56 -3.47 -13.35
C SER A 36 7.74 -2.38 -14.04
N VAL A 37 6.59 -1.99 -13.47
CA VAL A 37 5.77 -0.87 -13.99
C VAL A 37 6.58 0.42 -14.06
N SER A 38 7.23 0.83 -12.96
CA SER A 38 8.04 2.05 -12.92
C SER A 38 9.16 2.01 -13.98
N ARG A 39 9.95 0.93 -13.99
CA ARG A 39 11.09 0.81 -14.90
C ARG A 39 10.67 0.77 -16.37
N ALA A 40 9.54 0.13 -16.68
CA ALA A 40 8.99 0.11 -18.03
C ALA A 40 8.54 1.50 -18.49
N ILE A 41 7.92 2.28 -17.60
CA ILE A 41 7.56 3.68 -17.87
C ILE A 41 8.81 4.51 -18.14
N ASP A 42 9.81 4.46 -17.25
CA ASP A 42 11.04 5.25 -17.37
C ASP A 42 11.82 4.91 -18.65
N TYR A 43 11.91 3.62 -18.97
CA TYR A 43 12.53 3.14 -20.21
C TYR A 43 11.79 3.67 -21.44
N GLU A 44 10.46 3.53 -21.48
CA GLU A 44 9.69 3.93 -22.66
C GLU A 44 9.66 5.45 -22.85
N ILE A 45 9.61 6.22 -21.76
CA ILE A 45 9.79 7.69 -21.81
C ILE A 45 11.14 8.02 -22.43
N SER A 46 12.23 7.42 -21.93
CA SER A 46 13.58 7.68 -22.41
C SER A 46 13.74 7.32 -23.89
N ARG A 47 13.17 6.18 -24.32
CA ARG A 47 13.14 5.75 -25.72
C ARG A 47 12.42 6.75 -26.61
N GLN A 48 11.21 7.17 -26.25
CA GLN A 48 10.43 8.10 -27.07
C GLN A 48 11.09 9.48 -27.13
N VAL A 49 11.65 9.97 -26.02
CA VAL A 49 12.39 11.24 -25.97
C VAL A 49 13.61 11.19 -26.89
N LEU A 50 14.38 10.10 -26.86
CA LEU A 50 15.54 9.93 -27.73
C LEU A 50 15.14 9.98 -29.21
N LEU A 51 14.12 9.21 -29.61
CA LEU A 51 13.61 9.20 -30.99
C LEU A 51 13.11 10.58 -31.43
N HIS A 52 12.46 11.33 -30.55
CA HIS A 52 12.09 12.72 -30.84
C HIS A 52 13.31 13.63 -31.04
N SER A 53 14.33 13.49 -30.19
CA SER A 53 15.54 14.32 -30.25
C SER A 53 16.39 14.06 -31.51
N GLU A 54 16.34 12.83 -32.03
CA GLU A 54 17.05 12.40 -33.25
C GLU A 54 16.23 12.66 -34.53
N GLY A 55 15.03 13.22 -34.41
CA GLY A 55 14.13 13.46 -35.55
C GLY A 55 13.54 12.17 -36.15
N GLN A 56 13.51 11.09 -35.37
CA GLN A 56 12.95 9.77 -35.70
C GLN A 56 11.57 9.55 -35.07
N ASP A 57 10.79 10.62 -34.88
CA ASP A 57 9.44 10.59 -34.29
C ASP A 57 8.49 9.64 -35.05
N LYS A 58 8.70 9.47 -36.36
CA LYS A 58 7.94 8.53 -37.21
C LYS A 58 8.13 7.06 -36.84
N GLU A 59 9.18 6.72 -36.08
CA GLU A 59 9.40 5.37 -35.58
C GLU A 59 8.54 5.07 -34.34
N ILE A 60 8.01 6.11 -33.67
CA ILE A 60 7.05 5.96 -32.59
C ILE A 60 5.67 5.71 -33.21
N VAL A 61 5.39 4.44 -33.46
CA VAL A 61 4.10 3.96 -33.98
C VAL A 61 3.21 3.47 -32.85
N GLN A 62 1.89 3.46 -33.09
CA GLN A 62 0.96 2.87 -32.15
C GLN A 62 1.14 1.35 -32.13
N GLU A 63 1.70 0.83 -31.04
CA GLU A 63 2.03 -0.59 -30.92
C GLU A 63 1.83 -1.09 -29.48
N THR A 64 1.74 -2.41 -29.37
CA THR A 64 1.82 -3.12 -28.10
C THR A 64 3.25 -3.64 -27.95
N ARG A 65 3.89 -3.25 -26.85
CA ARG A 65 5.21 -3.71 -26.43
C ARG A 65 5.10 -4.60 -25.19
N LEU A 66 6.07 -5.48 -25.02
CA LEU A 66 6.21 -6.31 -23.82
C LEU A 66 7.39 -5.81 -22.99
N TRP A 67 7.26 -5.85 -21.68
CA TRP A 67 8.38 -5.65 -20.78
C TRP A 67 9.19 -6.94 -20.63
N GLU A 68 10.47 -6.90 -20.99
CA GLU A 68 11.42 -7.99 -20.75
C GLU A 68 12.22 -7.73 -19.47
N GLU A 69 11.91 -8.49 -18.42
CA GLU A 69 12.55 -8.32 -17.11
C GLU A 69 14.05 -8.63 -17.14
N GLY A 70 14.51 -9.62 -17.92
CA GLY A 70 15.94 -9.95 -17.99
C GLY A 70 16.79 -8.84 -18.64
N ALA A 71 16.27 -8.23 -19.70
CA ALA A 71 16.96 -7.19 -20.46
C ALA A 71 16.61 -5.76 -20.03
N GLN A 72 15.64 -5.60 -19.12
CA GLN A 72 15.14 -4.32 -18.61
C GLN A 72 14.77 -3.33 -19.74
N LYS A 73 14.06 -3.84 -20.77
CA LYS A 73 13.68 -3.07 -21.95
C LYS A 73 12.27 -3.42 -22.41
N THR A 74 11.65 -2.50 -23.15
CA THR A 74 10.41 -2.78 -23.89
C THR A 74 10.76 -3.36 -25.26
N VAL A 75 10.06 -4.41 -25.69
CA VAL A 75 10.21 -5.01 -27.03
C VAL A 75 8.90 -4.97 -27.80
N THR A 76 8.95 -4.69 -29.10
CA THR A 76 7.76 -4.70 -29.95
C THR A 76 7.16 -6.11 -30.02
N MET A 77 5.87 -6.24 -29.72
CA MET A 77 5.12 -7.49 -29.93
C MET A 77 4.27 -7.39 -31.20
N ARG A 78 3.45 -6.35 -31.30
CA ARG A 78 2.53 -6.15 -32.43
C ARG A 78 2.38 -4.67 -32.72
N LYS A 79 2.59 -4.28 -33.98
CA LYS A 79 2.19 -2.98 -34.49
C LYS A 79 0.68 -2.98 -34.73
N LYS A 80 -0.03 -1.94 -34.28
CA LYS A 80 -1.46 -1.82 -34.53
C LYS A 80 -1.63 -1.28 -35.95
N GLU A 81 -2.13 -2.12 -36.86
CA GLU A 81 -2.50 -1.72 -38.22
C GLU A 81 -3.86 -0.98 -38.28
N GLY A 82 -4.49 -0.76 -37.13
CA GLY A 82 -5.76 -0.07 -36.96
C GLY A 82 -6.35 -0.29 -35.56
N LEU A 83 -7.53 0.27 -35.28
CA LEU A 83 -8.31 -0.09 -34.10
C LEU A 83 -8.99 -1.44 -34.34
N ALA A 84 -8.93 -2.35 -33.37
CA ALA A 84 -9.69 -3.60 -33.44
C ALA A 84 -11.18 -3.27 -33.35
N ASP A 85 -11.97 -3.74 -34.32
CA ASP A 85 -13.43 -3.66 -34.24
C ASP A 85 -13.94 -4.77 -33.32
N TYR A 86 -14.18 -4.41 -32.06
CA TYR A 86 -14.72 -5.31 -31.04
C TYR A 86 -16.22 -5.60 -31.25
N ARG A 87 -16.90 -4.90 -32.17
CA ARG A 87 -18.32 -5.06 -32.48
C ARG A 87 -19.17 -5.07 -31.20
N TYR A 88 -18.95 -4.09 -30.31
CA TYR A 88 -19.68 -4.00 -29.05
C TYR A 88 -21.20 -3.94 -29.32
N PHE A 89 -21.95 -4.81 -28.68
CA PHE A 89 -23.41 -4.79 -28.61
C PHE A 89 -23.86 -5.17 -27.19
N PRO A 90 -25.06 -4.74 -26.75
CA PRO A 90 -25.59 -5.18 -25.46
C PRO A 90 -25.74 -6.70 -25.43
N GLU A 91 -25.23 -7.34 -24.38
CA GLU A 91 -25.36 -8.79 -24.17
C GLU A 91 -26.85 -9.16 -24.08
N PRO A 92 -27.43 -9.87 -25.07
CA PRO A 92 -28.87 -10.16 -25.11
C PRO A 92 -29.32 -11.13 -24.01
N ASP A 93 -28.42 -11.97 -23.52
CA ASP A 93 -28.74 -13.00 -22.53
C ASP A 93 -28.73 -12.45 -21.09
N LEU A 94 -28.18 -11.24 -20.88
CA LEU A 94 -28.12 -10.60 -19.57
C LEU A 94 -29.08 -9.41 -19.50
N PRO A 95 -30.06 -9.42 -18.56
CA PRO A 95 -30.87 -8.25 -18.33
C PRO A 95 -30.00 -7.09 -17.80
N GLY A 96 -30.46 -5.86 -18.00
CA GLY A 96 -29.81 -4.69 -17.43
C GLY A 96 -29.70 -4.79 -15.90
N VAL A 97 -28.54 -4.43 -15.36
CA VAL A 97 -28.31 -4.38 -13.91
C VAL A 97 -28.82 -3.05 -13.37
N PHE A 98 -29.84 -3.09 -12.53
CA PHE A 98 -30.38 -1.91 -11.85
C PHE A 98 -29.98 -1.91 -10.38
N LEU A 99 -29.24 -0.89 -9.95
CA LEU A 99 -28.82 -0.71 -8.56
C LEU A 99 -29.75 0.31 -7.90
N THR A 100 -30.45 -0.09 -6.85
CA THR A 100 -31.32 0.83 -6.09
C THR A 100 -30.47 1.77 -5.24
N THR A 101 -31.03 2.95 -4.91
CA THR A 101 -30.39 3.89 -3.99
C THR A 101 -30.10 3.23 -2.63
N ASP A 102 -31.06 2.46 -2.10
CA ASP A 102 -30.90 1.73 -0.83
C ASP A 102 -29.72 0.75 -0.86
N TYR A 103 -29.50 0.05 -1.98
CA TYR A 103 -28.37 -0.85 -2.15
C TYR A 103 -27.04 -0.10 -2.15
N VAL A 104 -26.97 1.00 -2.91
CA VAL A 104 -25.77 1.85 -2.98
C VAL A 104 -25.46 2.48 -1.63
N ASP A 105 -26.48 2.99 -0.93
CA ASP A 105 -26.32 3.58 0.40
C ASP A 105 -25.95 2.55 1.45
N GLY A 106 -26.47 1.33 1.36
CA GLY A 106 -26.04 0.20 2.17
C GLY A 106 -24.54 -0.08 2.04
N ILE A 107 -24.03 -0.15 0.80
CA ILE A 107 -22.59 -0.32 0.56
C ILE A 107 -21.82 0.87 1.11
N ARG A 108 -22.25 2.10 0.78
CA ARG A 108 -21.57 3.33 1.21
C ARG A 108 -21.41 3.39 2.73
N ASN A 109 -22.45 3.01 3.48
CA ASN A 109 -22.45 2.99 4.94
C ASN A 109 -21.62 1.84 5.52
N SER A 110 -21.37 0.78 4.75
CA SER A 110 -20.51 -0.34 5.16
C SER A 110 -19.02 -0.14 4.87
N LEU A 111 -18.66 0.88 4.09
CA LEU A 111 -17.27 1.12 3.72
C LEU A 111 -16.44 1.49 4.95
N PRO A 112 -15.26 0.88 5.13
CA PRO A 112 -14.33 1.29 6.18
C PRO A 112 -13.75 2.68 5.89
N GLU A 113 -13.09 3.26 6.90
CA GLU A 113 -12.34 4.50 6.73
C GLU A 113 -11.33 4.38 5.59
N LEU A 114 -11.41 5.28 4.61
CA LEU A 114 -10.49 5.29 3.47
C LEU A 114 -9.05 5.59 3.92
N PRO A 115 -8.03 5.03 3.25
CA PRO A 115 -6.63 5.23 3.64
C PRO A 115 -6.22 6.71 3.75
N GLU A 116 -6.66 7.57 2.83
CA GLU A 116 -6.37 9.01 2.87
C GLU A 116 -6.99 9.70 4.08
N THR A 117 -8.24 9.37 4.40
CA THR A 117 -8.94 9.92 5.58
C THR A 117 -8.21 9.51 6.85
N LYS A 118 -7.81 8.24 6.94
CA LYS A 118 -7.06 7.69 8.08
C LYS A 118 -5.70 8.37 8.24
N ARG A 119 -4.95 8.57 7.15
CA ARG A 119 -3.67 9.29 7.17
C ARG A 119 -3.82 10.71 7.71
N ARG A 120 -4.81 11.46 7.20
CA ARG A 120 -5.10 12.82 7.72
C ARG A 120 -5.51 12.83 9.18
N ARG A 121 -6.23 11.80 9.64
CA ARG A 121 -6.59 11.65 11.06
C ARG A 121 -5.34 11.45 11.91
N TYR A 122 -4.41 10.60 11.48
CA TYR A 122 -3.13 10.39 12.15
C TYR A 122 -2.25 11.64 12.17
N GLU A 123 -2.18 12.40 11.06
CA GLU A 123 -1.49 13.70 11.03
C GLU A 123 -2.08 14.68 12.05
N LYS A 124 -3.41 14.76 12.15
CA LYS A 124 -4.10 15.59 13.16
C LYS A 124 -3.83 15.16 14.60
N MET A 125 -3.39 13.92 14.84
CA MET A 125 -2.93 13.45 16.14
C MET A 125 -1.49 13.88 16.46
N GLY A 126 -0.83 14.63 15.57
CA GLY A 126 0.52 15.15 15.75
C GLY A 126 1.62 14.15 15.37
N LEU A 127 1.29 13.15 14.56
CA LEU A 127 2.24 12.18 14.01
C LEU A 127 2.96 12.75 12.78
N SER A 128 4.23 12.36 12.59
CA SER A 128 4.97 12.76 11.39
C SER A 128 4.45 12.01 10.16
N MET A 129 4.69 12.54 8.96
CA MET A 129 4.33 11.84 7.72
C MET A 129 4.95 10.44 7.64
N GLN A 130 6.16 10.25 8.17
CA GLN A 130 6.81 8.94 8.22
C GLN A 130 6.00 7.95 9.07
N ASP A 131 5.57 8.38 10.26
CA ASP A 131 4.79 7.54 11.18
C ASP A 131 3.42 7.21 10.59
N VAL A 132 2.77 8.22 10.01
CA VAL A 132 1.47 8.11 9.34
C VAL A 132 1.53 7.07 8.23
N LEU A 133 2.55 7.14 7.37
CA LEU A 133 2.71 6.19 6.28
C LEU A 133 2.95 4.77 6.80
N PHE A 134 3.79 4.60 7.82
CA PHE A 134 4.01 3.28 8.40
C PHE A 134 2.72 2.68 8.98
N LEU A 135 2.02 3.43 9.83
CA LEU A 135 0.83 2.93 10.55
C LEU A 135 -0.38 2.73 9.63
N ALA A 136 -0.54 3.53 8.58
CA ALA A 136 -1.73 3.50 7.73
C ALA A 136 -1.58 2.67 6.45
N ASN A 137 -0.37 2.23 6.08
CA ASN A 137 -0.16 1.44 4.87
C ASN A 137 -0.56 -0.03 5.00
N ASP A 138 -0.59 -0.55 6.23
CA ASP A 138 -1.09 -1.89 6.54
C ASP A 138 -2.37 -1.76 7.38
N MET A 139 -3.44 -2.40 6.91
CA MET A 139 -4.76 -2.32 7.55
C MET A 139 -4.77 -2.92 8.96
N ASN A 140 -4.05 -4.02 9.16
CA ASN A 140 -3.99 -4.70 10.44
C ASN A 140 -3.16 -3.89 11.45
N VAL A 141 -2.05 -3.30 11.00
CA VAL A 141 -1.24 -2.41 11.86
C VAL A 141 -2.06 -1.18 12.25
N ALA A 142 -2.80 -0.60 11.31
CA ALA A 142 -3.69 0.51 11.57
C ALA A 142 -4.77 0.16 12.60
N GLU A 143 -5.43 -0.99 12.47
CA GLU A 143 -6.45 -1.46 13.40
C GLU A 143 -5.88 -1.74 14.79
N PHE A 144 -4.71 -2.37 14.87
CA PHE A 144 -4.01 -2.62 16.12
C PHE A 144 -3.68 -1.30 16.84
N PHE A 145 -3.14 -0.32 16.11
CA PHE A 145 -2.85 1.01 16.62
C PHE A 145 -4.12 1.74 17.09
N ASP A 146 -5.14 1.84 16.24
CA ASP A 146 -6.40 2.51 16.57
C ASP A 146 -7.05 1.91 17.82
N THR A 147 -7.03 0.58 17.94
CA THR A 147 -7.53 -0.13 19.12
C THR A 147 -6.71 0.21 20.35
N THR A 148 -5.37 0.19 20.24
CA THR A 148 -4.45 0.53 21.35
C THR A 148 -4.71 1.95 21.86
N ILE A 149 -4.90 2.93 20.97
CA ILE A 149 -5.24 4.32 21.35
C ILE A 149 -6.62 4.39 22.02
N THR A 150 -7.60 3.65 21.49
CA THR A 150 -8.95 3.60 22.07
C THR A 150 -8.95 3.01 23.49
N LYS A 151 -7.98 2.14 23.82
CA LYS A 151 -7.76 1.62 25.17
C LYS A 151 -7.04 2.58 26.13
N GLY A 152 -6.72 3.80 25.67
CA GLY A 152 -6.16 4.87 26.50
C GLY A 152 -4.63 5.01 26.42
N ALA A 153 -3.97 4.31 25.49
CA ALA A 153 -2.55 4.47 25.29
C ALA A 153 -2.20 5.88 24.78
N ASP A 154 -1.01 6.36 25.17
CA ASP A 154 -0.47 7.60 24.62
C ASP A 154 -0.10 7.43 23.14
N VAL A 155 -0.58 8.35 22.29
CA VAL A 155 -0.41 8.29 20.83
C VAL A 155 1.05 8.16 20.41
N LYS A 156 1.95 8.95 21.00
CA LYS A 156 3.37 8.95 20.60
C LYS A 156 4.07 7.70 21.11
N LEU A 157 3.78 7.26 22.34
CA LEU A 157 4.38 6.05 22.87
C LEU A 157 3.92 4.81 22.08
N ALA A 158 2.62 4.68 21.80
CA ALA A 158 2.11 3.56 21.00
C ALA A 158 2.75 3.51 19.61
N THR A 159 2.88 4.67 18.95
CA THR A 159 3.59 4.79 17.67
C THR A 159 5.03 4.28 17.77
N ASN A 160 5.78 4.75 18.77
CA ASN A 160 7.18 4.38 18.96
C ASN A 160 7.35 2.88 19.24
N TRP A 161 6.49 2.28 20.06
CA TRP A 161 6.55 0.85 20.38
C TRP A 161 6.21 -0.02 19.16
N ILE A 162 5.18 0.37 18.39
CA ILE A 162 4.77 -0.35 17.18
C ILE A 162 5.84 -0.26 16.09
N MET A 163 6.35 0.93 15.80
CA MET A 163 7.36 1.15 14.76
C MET A 163 8.76 0.68 15.14
N GLY A 164 9.05 0.62 16.43
CA GLY A 164 10.34 0.20 16.97
C GLY A 164 10.36 -1.29 17.29
N ASP A 165 10.17 -1.61 18.57
CA ASP A 165 10.39 -2.94 19.11
C ASP A 165 9.44 -4.00 18.51
N ILE A 166 8.16 -3.68 18.29
CA ILE A 166 7.18 -4.64 17.72
C ILE A 166 7.48 -4.90 16.24
N ALA A 167 7.75 -3.86 15.44
CA ALA A 167 8.15 -4.02 14.04
C ALA A 167 9.45 -4.83 13.89
N ALA A 168 10.42 -4.61 14.78
CA ALA A 168 11.65 -5.38 14.81
C ALA A 168 11.38 -6.87 15.12
N TYR A 169 10.52 -7.15 16.09
CA TYR A 169 10.11 -8.52 16.42
C TYR A 169 9.40 -9.21 15.25
N MET A 170 8.38 -8.57 14.67
CA MET A 170 7.67 -9.07 13.49
C MET A 170 8.62 -9.40 12.34
N LYS A 171 9.60 -8.52 12.08
CA LYS A 171 10.60 -8.75 11.04
C LYS A 171 11.52 -9.93 11.33
N ASN A 172 11.96 -10.09 12.57
CA ASN A 172 12.88 -11.16 12.97
C ASN A 172 12.20 -12.54 12.92
N GLU A 173 10.98 -12.64 13.42
CA GLU A 173 10.19 -13.88 13.45
C GLU A 173 9.43 -14.13 12.14
N LYS A 174 9.47 -13.19 11.20
CA LYS A 174 8.70 -13.20 9.94
C LYS A 174 7.20 -13.35 10.17
N LEU A 175 6.69 -12.66 11.18
CA LEU A 175 5.28 -12.63 11.58
C LEU A 175 4.63 -11.32 11.17
N THR A 176 3.32 -11.35 11.01
CA THR A 176 2.45 -10.19 10.89
C THR A 176 1.89 -9.78 12.26
N ILE A 177 1.33 -8.57 12.34
CA ILE A 177 0.76 -8.03 13.59
C ILE A 177 -0.43 -8.85 14.11
N ASN A 178 -1.07 -9.66 13.25
CA ASN A 178 -2.17 -10.55 13.66
C ASN A 178 -1.67 -11.92 14.16
N GLU A 179 -0.39 -12.24 13.93
CA GLU A 179 0.21 -13.54 14.32
C GLU A 179 0.96 -13.45 15.66
N ILE A 180 1.29 -12.25 16.12
CA ILE A 180 1.89 -12.04 17.45
C ILE A 180 0.87 -12.29 18.56
N LYS A 181 1.36 -12.65 19.76
CA LYS A 181 0.49 -12.91 20.92
C LYS A 181 0.08 -11.66 21.70
N LEU A 182 0.83 -10.57 21.52
CA LEU A 182 0.53 -9.29 22.14
C LEU A 182 -0.79 -8.73 21.60
N THR A 183 -1.66 -8.31 22.51
CA THR A 183 -2.93 -7.65 22.19
C THR A 183 -2.84 -6.12 22.31
N PRO A 184 -3.72 -5.36 21.64
CA PRO A 184 -3.79 -3.91 21.81
C PRO A 184 -4.05 -3.47 23.27
N GLN A 185 -4.80 -4.27 24.02
CA GLN A 185 -5.09 -4.02 25.43
C GLN A 185 -3.83 -4.13 26.29
N GLU A 186 -3.06 -5.20 26.12
CA GLU A 186 -1.81 -5.42 26.86
C GLU A 186 -0.79 -4.32 26.53
N LEU A 187 -0.69 -3.90 25.27
CA LEU A 187 0.20 -2.78 24.92
C LEU A 187 -0.24 -1.47 25.59
N ALA A 188 -1.55 -1.17 25.64
CA ALA A 188 -2.05 0.03 26.30
C ALA A 188 -1.77 0.02 27.81
N GLU A 189 -1.95 -1.12 28.46
CA GLU A 189 -1.63 -1.31 29.89
C GLU A 189 -0.13 -1.14 30.16
N LEU A 190 0.72 -1.74 29.33
CA LEU A 190 2.18 -1.60 29.43
C LEU A 190 2.61 -0.13 29.31
N ILE A 191 2.05 0.59 28.33
CA ILE A 191 2.32 2.02 28.14
C ILE A 191 1.86 2.83 29.35
N ALA A 192 0.70 2.51 29.93
CA ALA A 192 0.19 3.17 31.12
C ALA A 192 1.14 2.98 32.32
N SER A 193 1.60 1.76 32.58
CA SER A 193 2.53 1.44 33.67
C SER A 193 3.93 2.06 33.51
N ILE A 194 4.33 2.39 32.28
CA ILE A 194 5.56 3.16 32.06
C ILE A 194 5.31 4.65 32.31
N LYS A 195 4.16 5.16 31.87
CA LYS A 195 3.81 6.58 31.97
C LYS A 195 3.53 7.03 33.41
N ASP A 196 2.95 6.15 34.23
CA ASP A 196 2.72 6.42 35.66
C ASP A 196 3.97 6.17 36.54
N GLY A 197 5.05 5.66 35.96
CA GLY A 197 6.32 5.42 36.64
C GLY A 197 6.38 4.10 37.43
N THR A 198 5.36 3.24 37.33
CA THR A 198 5.35 1.92 37.97
C THR A 198 6.53 1.07 37.52
N ILE A 199 6.86 1.12 36.22
CA ILE A 199 8.03 0.44 35.66
C ILE A 199 8.88 1.39 34.81
N SER A 200 10.20 1.13 34.79
CA SER A 200 11.11 1.84 33.88
C SER A 200 10.92 1.35 32.43
N GLY A 201 11.30 2.18 31.45
CA GLY A 201 11.27 1.78 30.04
C GLY A 201 12.13 0.54 29.73
N LYS A 202 13.18 0.28 30.52
CA LYS A 202 14.00 -0.93 30.39
C LYS A 202 13.20 -2.18 30.76
N ILE A 203 12.54 -2.15 31.92
CA ILE A 203 11.66 -3.24 32.37
C ILE A 203 10.50 -3.41 31.39
N GLY A 204 9.94 -2.30 30.90
CA GLY A 204 8.89 -2.33 29.88
C GLY A 204 9.29 -3.09 28.60
N LYS A 205 10.54 -2.93 28.13
CA LYS A 205 11.04 -3.68 26.97
C LYS A 205 11.13 -5.18 27.26
N GLU A 206 11.63 -5.57 28.43
CA GLU A 206 11.70 -6.97 28.82
C GLU A 206 10.31 -7.62 28.86
N ILE A 207 9.33 -6.93 29.47
CA ILE A 207 7.94 -7.39 29.54
C ILE A 207 7.32 -7.47 28.14
N LEU A 208 7.57 -6.49 27.26
CA LEU A 208 7.07 -6.52 25.89
C LEU A 208 7.51 -7.79 25.15
N PHE A 209 8.80 -8.17 25.23
CA PHE A 209 9.27 -9.37 24.55
C PHE A 209 8.61 -10.64 25.07
N GLU A 210 8.33 -10.71 26.37
CA GLU A 210 7.57 -11.83 26.95
C GLU A 210 6.13 -11.86 26.44
N LEU A 211 5.45 -10.70 26.38
CA LEU A 211 4.10 -10.57 25.83
C LEU A 211 4.03 -10.91 24.34
N LEU A 212 5.01 -10.50 23.55
CA LEU A 212 5.06 -10.81 22.11
C LEU A 212 5.17 -12.32 21.86
N ALA A 213 5.97 -13.02 22.67
CA ALA A 213 6.23 -14.45 22.51
C ALA A 213 5.12 -15.34 23.11
N LYS A 214 4.60 -14.98 24.29
CA LYS A 214 3.70 -15.85 25.09
C LYS A 214 2.32 -15.25 25.34
N GLY A 215 2.16 -13.94 25.18
CA GLY A 215 0.99 -13.19 25.67
C GLY A 215 0.93 -13.19 27.20
N GLY A 216 -0.16 -12.64 27.74
CA GLY A 216 -0.50 -12.79 29.17
C GLY A 216 -0.76 -11.48 29.89
N SER A 217 -0.98 -11.57 31.19
CA SER A 217 -1.33 -10.41 32.01
C SER A 217 -0.12 -9.51 32.25
N VAL A 218 -0.21 -8.26 31.80
CA VAL A 218 0.82 -7.23 32.03
C VAL A 218 1.11 -7.09 33.52
N LYS A 219 0.07 -7.02 34.36
CA LYS A 219 0.22 -6.91 35.81
C LYS A 219 0.99 -8.09 36.41
N GLY A 220 0.69 -9.31 35.98
CA GLY A 220 1.38 -10.51 36.46
C GLY A 220 2.86 -10.52 36.08
N LEU A 221 3.19 -10.02 34.89
CA LEU A 221 4.59 -9.90 34.45
C LEU A 221 5.33 -8.77 35.18
N ILE A 222 4.65 -7.68 35.52
CA ILE A 222 5.22 -6.60 36.35
C ILE A 222 5.55 -7.14 37.76
N GLU A 223 4.60 -7.82 38.40
CA GLU A 223 4.78 -8.39 39.74
C GLU A 223 5.92 -9.42 39.81
N ALA A 224 6.17 -10.16 38.73
CA ALA A 224 7.27 -11.12 38.67
C ALA A 224 8.67 -10.48 38.51
N LYS A 225 8.74 -9.18 38.19
CA LYS A 225 9.98 -8.45 37.84
C LYS A 225 10.36 -7.36 38.85
N ILE A 226 9.47 -7.02 39.77
CA ILE A 226 9.68 -6.10 40.91
C ILE A 226 10.09 -6.92 42.13
#